data_AF-A0A9X2KW23-F1
#
_entry.id   AF-A0A9X2KW23-F1
#
_cell.length_a   1.000
_cell.length_b   1.000
_cell.length_c   1.000
_cell.angle_alpha   90.00
_cell.angle_beta   90.00
_cell.angle_gamma   90.00
#
_symmetry.space_group_name_H-M   'P 1'
#
loop_
_entity.id
_entity.type
_entity.pdbx_description
1 polymer ?
#
loop_
_entity_poly.entity_id
_entity_poly.type
_entity_poly.pdbx_seq_one_letter_code
_entity_poly.pdbx_strand_id
1 'polypeptide(L)'
;MVTQGKIKDRYSDENWQVYVAKLEEEKFYVGIAIDPNIRMLSHIKQGKNASSWCKKYKPIEIVETFDTGYKWMKDAMLLEDLTTLKYLKKYGPENVRGGKYLGSLEQVKRSFRVHSKKKYISFSHQLLEDYNLPFSELRDLDLYDFICDSKRRPYISNLLMLSNIAGVSKEQMIKRLQEAKEKFESFKKNS
;
A
#
# COMPACT_ATOMS: atom_id res chain seq x y z
N MET A 1 -11.39 -13.42 -12.60
CA MET A 1 -10.74 -14.48 -11.79
C MET A 1 -9.53 -13.89 -11.08
N VAL A 2 -9.17 -14.37 -9.88
CA VAL A 2 -7.97 -13.91 -9.14
C VAL A 2 -6.99 -15.07 -8.96
N THR A 3 -5.74 -14.89 -9.38
CA THR A 3 -4.69 -15.91 -9.21
C THR A 3 -4.40 -16.16 -7.73
N GLN A 4 -4.08 -17.41 -7.40
CA GLN A 4 -3.68 -17.80 -6.04
C GLN A 4 -2.16 -17.72 -5.86
N GLY A 5 -1.71 -17.53 -4.62
CA GLY A 5 -0.28 -17.44 -4.32
C GLY A 5 0.05 -16.36 -3.29
N LYS A 6 1.33 -15.97 -3.23
CA LYS A 6 1.78 -14.84 -2.40
C LYS A 6 1.14 -13.56 -2.94
N ILE A 7 0.93 -12.58 -2.07
CA ILE A 7 0.29 -11.30 -2.41
C ILE A 7 0.92 -10.64 -3.66
N LYS A 8 2.25 -10.71 -3.79
CA LYS A 8 2.98 -10.13 -4.93
C LYS A 8 2.72 -10.83 -6.27
N ASP A 9 2.16 -12.04 -6.23
CA ASP A 9 1.85 -12.88 -7.38
C ASP A 9 0.33 -12.90 -7.69
N ARG A 10 -0.48 -12.21 -6.88
CA ARG A 10 -1.94 -12.15 -7.05
C ARG A 10 -2.33 -11.10 -8.07
N TYR A 11 -3.00 -11.56 -9.12
CA TYR A 11 -3.46 -10.81 -10.26
C TYR A 11 -4.94 -11.08 -10.49
N SER A 12 -5.67 -10.08 -10.97
CA SER A 12 -7.08 -10.18 -11.31
C SER A 12 -7.32 -9.84 -12.77
N ASP A 13 -8.31 -10.47 -13.40
CA ASP A 13 -8.74 -10.09 -14.75
C ASP A 13 -9.35 -8.69 -14.80
N GLU A 14 -9.95 -8.27 -13.68
CA GLU A 14 -10.58 -6.97 -13.45
C GLU A 14 -9.74 -6.11 -12.53
N ASN A 15 -9.90 -4.79 -12.61
CA ASN A 15 -9.20 -3.89 -11.71
C ASN A 15 -9.67 -4.07 -10.27
N TRP A 16 -8.74 -3.94 -9.33
CA TRP A 16 -9.08 -3.81 -7.92
C TRP A 16 -9.66 -2.44 -7.65
N GLN A 17 -10.58 -2.38 -6.69
CA GLN A 17 -11.15 -1.16 -6.17
C GLN A 17 -10.77 -1.00 -4.71
N VAL A 18 -10.51 0.24 -4.30
CA VAL A 18 -10.43 0.63 -2.90
C VAL A 18 -11.82 1.09 -2.47
N TYR A 19 -12.23 0.69 -1.27
CA TYR A 19 -13.47 1.15 -0.67
C TYR A 19 -13.28 1.51 0.80
N VAL A 20 -14.13 2.42 1.26
CA VAL A 20 -14.22 2.83 2.65
C VAL A 20 -15.63 2.53 3.15
N ALA A 21 -15.72 1.65 4.14
CA ALA A 21 -16.94 1.39 4.87
C ALA A 21 -17.02 2.29 6.11
N LYS A 22 -18.19 2.90 6.33
CA LYS A 22 -18.59 3.45 7.63
C LYS A 22 -19.22 2.31 8.45
N LEU A 23 -18.82 2.22 9.71
CA LEU A 23 -19.23 1.20 10.66
C LEU A 23 -19.97 1.90 11.82
N GLU A 24 -20.62 1.10 12.67
CA GLU A 24 -21.16 1.54 13.95
C GLU A 24 -20.12 2.32 14.78
N GLU A 25 -20.59 3.19 15.67
CA GLU A 25 -19.76 4.05 16.52
C GLU A 25 -18.80 4.99 15.77
N GLU A 26 -19.20 5.46 14.58
CA GLU A 26 -18.41 6.36 13.72
C GLU A 26 -17.00 5.81 13.42
N LYS A 27 -16.90 4.48 13.29
CA LYS A 27 -15.66 3.80 12.88
C LYS A 27 -15.59 3.64 11.37
N PHE A 28 -14.37 3.49 10.86
CA PHE A 28 -14.11 3.31 9.42
C PHE A 28 -13.25 2.09 9.17
N TYR A 29 -13.55 1.39 8.08
CA TYR A 29 -12.72 0.33 7.53
C TYR A 29 -12.37 0.63 6.08
N VAL A 30 -11.09 0.58 5.75
CA VAL A 30 -10.60 0.68 4.38
C VAL A 30 -10.19 -0.70 3.91
N GLY A 31 -10.63 -1.08 2.71
CA GLY A 31 -10.38 -2.39 2.13
C GLY A 31 -10.19 -2.33 0.61
N ILE A 32 -9.71 -3.44 0.06
CA ILE A 32 -9.70 -3.69 -1.40
C ILE A 32 -10.56 -4.89 -1.78
N ALA A 33 -11.23 -4.78 -2.92
CA ALA A 33 -12.02 -5.83 -3.53
C ALA A 33 -12.17 -5.58 -5.04
N ILE A 34 -12.48 -6.63 -5.81
CA ILE A 34 -12.92 -6.46 -7.20
C ILE A 34 -14.32 -5.84 -7.22
N ASP A 35 -15.20 -6.36 -6.37
CA ASP A 35 -16.54 -5.81 -6.13
C ASP A 35 -16.69 -5.45 -4.63
N PRO A 36 -16.59 -4.15 -4.28
CA PRO A 36 -16.81 -3.64 -2.93
C PRO A 36 -18.19 -3.94 -2.36
N ASN A 37 -19.25 -3.99 -3.17
CA ASN A 37 -20.62 -4.27 -2.70
C ASN A 37 -20.74 -5.72 -2.25
N ILE A 38 -20.26 -6.67 -3.06
CA ILE A 38 -20.21 -8.08 -2.68
C ILE A 38 -19.33 -8.26 -1.43
N ARG A 39 -18.19 -7.56 -1.38
CA ARG A 39 -17.31 -7.60 -0.21
C ARG A 39 -18.00 -7.04 1.04
N MET A 40 -18.72 -5.94 0.93
CA MET A 40 -19.47 -5.33 2.02
C MET A 40 -20.54 -6.28 2.55
N LEU A 41 -21.31 -6.91 1.67
CA LEU A 41 -22.29 -7.94 2.05
C LEU A 41 -21.62 -9.10 2.80
N SER A 42 -20.41 -9.51 2.41
CA SER A 42 -19.68 -10.55 3.12
C SER A 42 -19.28 -10.14 4.55
N HIS A 43 -18.97 -8.85 4.76
CA HIS A 43 -18.70 -8.30 6.09
C HIS A 43 -19.97 -8.22 6.94
N ILE A 44 -21.08 -7.77 6.37
CA ILE A 44 -22.39 -7.69 7.04
C ILE A 44 -22.87 -9.08 7.46
N LYS A 45 -22.69 -10.09 6.61
CA LYS A 45 -23.00 -11.50 6.93
C LYS A 45 -22.08 -12.13 7.98
N GLN A 46 -21.08 -11.39 8.47
CA GLN A 46 -20.11 -11.81 9.49
C GLN A 46 -19.44 -13.17 9.21
N GLY A 47 -19.16 -13.46 7.93
CA GLY A 47 -18.51 -14.70 7.53
C GLY A 47 -17.07 -14.85 8.04
N LYS A 48 -16.45 -16.00 7.77
CA LYS A 48 -15.04 -16.28 8.15
C LYS A 48 -14.07 -15.21 7.65
N ASN A 49 -14.35 -14.64 6.47
CA ASN A 49 -13.50 -13.63 5.82
C ASN A 49 -13.77 -12.20 6.29
N ALA A 50 -14.73 -11.98 7.20
CA ALA A 50 -14.97 -10.66 7.76
C ALA A 50 -13.79 -10.25 8.66
N SER A 51 -13.25 -9.06 8.40
CA SER A 51 -12.26 -8.38 9.23
C SER A 51 -12.69 -8.40 10.70
N SER A 52 -11.75 -8.63 11.62
CA SER A 52 -12.01 -8.54 13.06
C SER A 52 -12.56 -7.17 13.47
N TRP A 53 -12.17 -6.11 12.75
CA TRP A 53 -12.70 -4.77 12.95
C TRP A 53 -14.19 -4.68 12.58
N CYS A 54 -14.57 -5.22 11.42
CA CYS A 54 -15.97 -5.29 10.97
C CYS A 54 -16.83 -6.26 11.81
N LYS A 55 -16.21 -7.22 12.50
CA LYS A 55 -16.91 -8.08 13.48
C LYS A 55 -17.16 -7.34 14.79
N LYS A 56 -16.24 -6.47 15.19
CA LYS A 56 -16.35 -5.65 16.40
C LYS A 56 -17.36 -4.51 16.22
N TYR A 57 -17.31 -3.83 15.07
CA TYR A 57 -18.20 -2.72 14.72
C TYR A 57 -18.88 -3.07 13.40
N LYS A 58 -20.21 -3.20 13.37
CA LYS A 58 -20.87 -3.69 12.16
C LYS A 58 -20.78 -2.63 11.06
N PRO A 59 -20.48 -3.03 9.80
CA PRO A 59 -20.55 -2.11 8.67
C PRO A 59 -21.98 -1.62 8.44
N ILE A 60 -22.13 -0.34 8.13
CA ILE A 60 -23.40 0.32 7.82
C ILE A 60 -23.50 0.51 6.30
N GLU A 61 -22.53 1.21 5.72
CA GLU A 61 -22.56 1.60 4.30
C GLU A 61 -21.16 1.86 3.75
N ILE A 62 -21.01 1.85 2.42
CA ILE A 62 -19.79 2.31 1.74
C ILE A 62 -19.92 3.82 1.53
N VAL A 63 -18.95 4.58 2.02
CA VAL A 63 -18.94 6.06 1.92
C VAL A 63 -17.99 6.59 0.86
N GLU A 64 -17.01 5.79 0.43
CA GLU A 64 -16.07 6.14 -0.64
C GLU A 64 -15.69 4.85 -1.39
N THR A 65 -15.61 4.92 -2.71
CA THR A 65 -15.01 3.87 -3.52
C THR A 65 -14.37 4.46 -4.77
N PHE A 66 -13.28 3.85 -5.23
CA PHE A 66 -12.65 4.20 -6.49
C PHE A 66 -11.95 3.00 -7.12
N ASP A 67 -11.98 2.95 -8.46
CA ASP A 67 -11.19 2.02 -9.24
C ASP A 67 -9.71 2.43 -9.17
N THR A 68 -8.84 1.47 -8.87
CA THR A 68 -7.41 1.70 -8.78
C THR A 68 -6.71 1.79 -10.14
N GLY A 69 -7.35 1.28 -11.20
CA GLY A 69 -6.73 1.05 -12.51
C GLY A 69 -5.73 -0.11 -12.53
N TYR A 70 -5.54 -0.81 -11.40
CA TYR A 70 -4.53 -1.85 -11.25
C TYR A 70 -5.15 -3.24 -11.10
N LYS A 71 -4.57 -4.20 -11.82
CA LYS A 71 -4.94 -5.62 -11.76
C LYS A 71 -4.10 -6.44 -10.77
N TRP A 72 -2.90 -5.96 -10.44
CA TRP A 72 -2.07 -6.56 -9.40
C TRP A 72 -2.58 -6.16 -8.02
N MET A 73 -2.85 -7.15 -7.17
CA MET A 73 -3.36 -6.90 -5.81
C MET A 73 -2.41 -6.01 -5.01
N LYS A 74 -1.09 -6.18 -5.23
CA LYS A 74 -0.07 -5.42 -4.52
C LYS A 74 -0.10 -3.92 -4.82
N ASP A 75 -0.45 -3.52 -6.04
CA ASP A 75 -0.65 -2.11 -6.40
C ASP A 75 -1.86 -1.53 -5.66
N ALA A 76 -2.99 -2.25 -5.69
CA ALA A 76 -4.19 -1.85 -4.97
C ALA A 76 -3.96 -1.71 -3.46
N MET A 77 -3.14 -2.59 -2.86
CA MET A 77 -2.77 -2.49 -1.45
C MET A 77 -1.95 -1.24 -1.12
N LEU A 78 -1.12 -0.73 -2.05
CA LEU A 78 -0.41 0.53 -1.83
C LEU A 78 -1.43 1.69 -1.72
N LEU A 79 -2.44 1.70 -2.59
CA LEU A 79 -3.51 2.70 -2.56
C LEU A 79 -4.42 2.53 -1.33
N GLU A 80 -4.71 1.31 -0.91
CA GLU A 80 -5.41 1.00 0.34
C GLU A 80 -4.69 1.60 1.55
N ASP A 81 -3.36 1.39 1.63
CA ASP A 81 -2.52 1.89 2.70
C ASP A 81 -2.50 3.43 2.74
N LEU A 82 -2.38 4.10 1.59
CA LEU A 82 -2.45 5.56 1.48
C LEU A 82 -3.83 6.10 1.88
N THR A 83 -4.90 5.46 1.41
CA THR A 83 -6.28 5.83 1.75
C THR A 83 -6.53 5.64 3.23
N THR A 84 -6.04 4.56 3.83
CA THR A 84 -6.12 4.33 5.27
C THR A 84 -5.38 5.42 6.04
N LEU A 85 -4.18 5.82 5.60
CA LEU A 85 -3.43 6.91 6.24
C LEU A 85 -4.15 8.26 6.12
N LYS A 86 -4.80 8.56 4.98
CA LYS A 86 -5.66 9.74 4.80
C LYS A 86 -6.80 9.75 5.82
N TYR A 87 -7.49 8.62 5.99
CA TYR A 87 -8.58 8.50 6.97
C TYR A 87 -8.09 8.56 8.41
N LEU A 88 -6.94 7.96 8.73
CA LEU A 88 -6.30 8.06 10.04
C LEU A 88 -5.96 9.51 10.41
N LYS A 89 -5.49 10.32 9.46
CA LYS A 89 -5.25 11.75 9.67
C LYS A 89 -6.54 12.52 9.94
N LYS A 90 -7.66 12.10 9.33
CA LYS A 90 -8.96 12.78 9.45
C LYS A 90 -9.72 12.40 10.72
N TYR A 91 -9.74 11.12 11.09
CA TYR A 91 -10.60 10.59 12.15
C TYR A 91 -9.84 9.97 13.33
N GLY A 92 -8.52 9.90 13.26
CA GLY A 92 -7.70 9.37 14.36
C GLY A 92 -7.52 7.84 14.37
N PRO A 93 -6.42 7.35 14.99
CA PRO A 93 -6.06 5.93 15.05
C PRO A 93 -7.01 5.06 15.89
N GLU A 94 -7.89 5.65 16.69
CA GLU A 94 -8.95 4.98 17.42
C GLU A 94 -10.16 4.60 16.56
N ASN A 95 -10.32 5.24 15.39
CA ASN A 95 -11.52 5.12 14.57
C ASN A 95 -11.32 4.37 13.25
N VAL A 96 -10.09 4.20 12.77
CA VAL A 96 -9.84 3.70 11.41
C VAL A 96 -8.96 2.44 11.40
N ARG A 97 -9.34 1.43 10.60
CA ARG A 97 -8.51 0.26 10.28
C ARG A 97 -8.52 -0.05 8.79
N GLY A 98 -7.44 -0.60 8.27
CA GLY A 98 -7.31 -0.98 6.86
C GLY A 98 -5.85 -1.26 6.49
N GLY A 99 -5.60 -2.05 5.44
CA GLY A 99 -4.25 -2.37 4.96
C GLY A 99 -3.24 -2.69 6.08
N LYS A 100 -2.12 -1.95 6.11
CA LYS A 100 -1.05 -2.03 7.12
C LYS A 100 -1.40 -1.53 8.52
N TYR A 101 -2.56 -0.90 8.67
CA TYR A 101 -3.06 -0.36 9.93
C TYR A 101 -4.15 -1.26 10.51
N LEU A 102 -4.08 -2.57 10.25
CA LEU A 102 -4.81 -3.59 10.98
C LEU A 102 -4.08 -3.94 12.28
N GLY A 103 -4.84 -4.32 13.31
CA GLY A 103 -4.30 -4.74 14.60
C GLY A 103 -4.74 -3.87 15.78
N SER A 104 -3.99 -3.96 16.88
CA SER A 104 -4.31 -3.27 18.12
C SER A 104 -4.15 -1.76 17.99
N LEU A 105 -4.83 -1.00 18.87
CA LEU A 105 -4.73 0.47 18.89
C LEU A 105 -3.28 0.96 18.99
N GLU A 106 -2.48 0.34 19.86
CA GLU A 106 -1.09 0.73 20.06
C GLU A 106 -0.21 0.45 18.84
N GLN A 107 -0.44 -0.66 18.14
CA GLN A 107 0.24 -0.94 16.87
C GLN A 107 -0.10 0.11 15.82
N VAL A 108 -1.38 0.48 15.69
CA VAL A 108 -1.83 1.48 14.72
C VAL A 108 -1.30 2.86 15.07
N LYS A 109 -1.38 3.31 16.33
CA LYS A 109 -0.82 4.58 16.80
C LYS A 109 0.68 4.69 16.51
N ARG A 110 1.43 3.62 16.76
CA ARG A 110 2.88 3.57 16.46
C ARG A 110 3.15 3.73 14.97
N SER A 111 2.50 2.93 14.12
CA SER A 111 2.65 3.02 12.67
C SER A 111 2.23 4.39 12.14
N PHE A 112 1.09 4.91 12.61
CA PHE A 112 0.58 6.23 12.24
C PHE A 112 1.58 7.33 12.59
N ARG A 113 2.10 7.37 13.82
CA ARG A 113 3.10 8.37 14.24
C ARG A 113 4.34 8.33 13.34
N VAL A 114 4.84 7.13 13.03
CA VAL A 114 6.02 6.96 12.17
C VAL A 114 5.75 7.44 10.74
N HIS A 115 4.64 7.00 10.13
CA HIS A 115 4.33 7.33 8.73
C HIS A 115 3.93 8.81 8.57
N SER A 116 3.23 9.40 9.54
CA SER A 116 2.93 10.83 9.55
C SER A 116 4.19 11.68 9.67
N LYS A 117 5.19 11.26 10.46
CA LYS A 117 6.47 11.97 10.56
C LYS A 117 7.34 11.82 9.31
N LYS A 118 7.38 10.62 8.72
CA LYS A 118 8.19 10.33 7.52
C LYS A 118 7.60 10.88 6.24
N LYS A 119 6.31 11.23 6.22
CA LYS A 119 5.50 11.58 5.04
C LYS A 119 5.22 10.44 4.07
N TYR A 120 5.79 9.25 4.26
CA TYR A 120 5.54 8.06 3.45
C TYR A 120 5.48 6.78 4.30
N ILE A 121 4.87 5.71 3.76
CA ILE A 121 4.68 4.41 4.44
C ILE A 121 5.85 3.45 4.15
N SER A 122 6.24 3.31 2.88
CA SER A 122 7.44 2.60 2.44
C SER A 122 7.98 3.21 1.14
N PHE A 123 9.17 2.80 0.69
CA PHE A 123 9.73 3.31 -0.57
C PHE A 123 8.81 3.07 -1.76
N SER A 124 8.10 1.95 -1.83
CA SER A 124 7.09 1.71 -2.87
C SER A 124 5.94 2.72 -2.84
N HIS A 125 5.52 3.17 -1.65
CA HIS A 125 4.48 4.22 -1.54
C HIS A 125 5.02 5.56 -2.00
N GLN A 126 6.25 5.89 -1.59
CA GLN A 126 6.92 7.12 -2.00
C GLN A 126 7.12 7.17 -3.52
N LEU A 127 7.56 6.05 -4.13
CA LEU A 127 7.72 5.94 -5.57
C LEU A 127 6.38 6.05 -6.32
N LEU A 128 5.31 5.48 -5.77
CA LEU A 128 3.97 5.63 -6.32
C LEU A 128 3.49 7.09 -6.24
N GLU A 129 3.58 7.75 -5.07
CA GLU A 129 3.09 9.12 -4.88
C GLU A 129 3.93 10.17 -5.62
N ASP A 130 5.26 10.06 -5.57
CA ASP A 130 6.17 11.09 -6.08
C ASP A 130 6.45 10.92 -7.59
N TYR A 131 6.40 9.68 -8.11
CA TYR A 131 6.84 9.36 -9.48
C TYR A 131 5.81 8.59 -10.31
N ASN A 132 4.61 8.29 -9.76
CA ASN A 132 3.63 7.41 -10.39
C ASN A 132 4.27 6.08 -10.87
N LEU A 133 5.08 5.50 -9.99
CA LEU A 133 5.83 4.26 -10.26
C LEU A 133 5.25 3.11 -9.41
N PRO A 134 4.26 2.37 -9.94
CA PRO A 134 3.56 1.31 -9.23
C PRO A 134 4.43 0.06 -9.01
N PHE A 135 3.97 -0.84 -8.13
CA PHE A 135 4.60 -2.14 -7.92
C PHE A 135 4.73 -2.94 -9.21
N SER A 136 3.69 -2.96 -10.05
CA SER A 136 3.71 -3.72 -11.32
C SER A 136 4.87 -3.31 -12.22
N GLU A 137 5.05 -2.00 -12.41
CA GLU A 137 6.16 -1.47 -13.21
C GLU A 137 7.52 -1.73 -12.54
N LEU A 138 7.63 -1.54 -11.22
CA LEU A 138 8.84 -1.88 -10.47
C LEU A 138 9.19 -3.36 -10.57
N ARG A 139 8.19 -4.24 -10.65
CA ARG A 139 8.39 -5.68 -10.80
C ARG A 139 8.85 -6.01 -12.20
N ASP A 140 8.23 -5.43 -13.22
CA ASP A 140 8.59 -5.70 -14.62
C ASP A 140 9.99 -5.16 -14.96
N LEU A 141 10.45 -4.12 -14.26
CA LEU A 141 11.82 -3.60 -14.30
C LEU A 141 12.82 -4.38 -13.40
N ASP A 142 12.37 -5.41 -12.68
CA ASP A 142 13.15 -6.15 -11.68
C ASP A 142 13.79 -5.25 -10.59
N LEU A 143 13.10 -4.17 -10.23
CA LEU A 143 13.54 -3.22 -9.21
C LEU A 143 12.85 -3.44 -7.86
N TYR A 144 11.71 -4.11 -7.82
CA TYR A 144 10.90 -4.25 -6.60
C TYR A 144 11.67 -4.89 -5.44
N ASP A 145 12.28 -6.06 -5.66
CA ASP A 145 13.02 -6.78 -4.61
C ASP A 145 14.31 -6.02 -4.23
N PHE A 146 14.93 -5.30 -5.18
CA PHE A 146 16.07 -4.41 -4.91
C PHE A 146 15.70 -3.28 -3.93
N ILE A 147 14.57 -2.61 -4.16
CA ILE A 147 14.10 -1.47 -3.35
C ILE A 147 13.60 -1.92 -1.97
N CYS A 148 13.02 -3.13 -1.88
CA CYS A 148 12.44 -3.64 -0.65
C CYS A 148 13.45 -4.32 0.29
N ASP A 149 14.69 -4.56 -0.16
CA ASP A 149 15.73 -5.19 0.65
C ASP A 149 16.15 -4.28 1.82
N SER A 150 15.99 -4.78 3.05
CA SER A 150 16.32 -4.06 4.28
C SER A 150 17.80 -3.67 4.36
N LYS A 151 18.70 -4.47 3.77
CA LYS A 151 20.15 -4.20 3.74
C LYS A 151 20.49 -2.96 2.91
N ARG A 152 19.62 -2.59 1.98
CA ARG A 152 19.83 -1.47 1.03
C ARG A 152 19.09 -0.21 1.47
N ARG A 153 18.35 -0.27 2.59
CA ARG A 153 17.47 0.80 3.04
C ARG A 153 18.15 2.17 3.18
N PRO A 154 19.34 2.32 3.78
CA PRO A 154 19.98 3.64 3.89
C PRO A 154 20.31 4.23 2.51
N TYR A 155 20.81 3.39 1.60
CA TYR A 155 21.15 3.80 0.24
C TYR A 155 19.92 4.25 -0.55
N ILE A 156 18.86 3.44 -0.57
CA ILE A 156 17.61 3.77 -1.27
C ILE A 156 16.98 5.04 -0.70
N SER A 157 17.01 5.21 0.63
CA SER A 157 16.52 6.42 1.28
C SER A 157 17.25 7.68 0.79
N ASN A 158 18.58 7.63 0.70
CA ASN A 158 19.39 8.75 0.22
C ASN A 158 19.13 9.03 -1.27
N LEU A 159 19.05 7.98 -2.09
CA LEU A 159 18.75 8.11 -3.52
C LEU A 159 17.41 8.80 -3.75
N LEU A 160 16.35 8.39 -3.05
CA LEU A 160 15.04 9.01 -3.15
C LEU A 160 15.04 10.46 -2.66
N MET A 161 15.69 10.73 -1.52
CA MET A 161 15.79 12.08 -0.99
C MET A 161 16.49 13.04 -1.97
N LEU A 162 17.65 12.67 -2.50
CA LEU A 162 18.40 13.51 -3.44
C LEU A 162 17.66 13.69 -4.77
N SER A 163 16.92 12.67 -5.21
CA SER A 163 16.12 12.73 -6.43
C SER A 163 14.91 13.65 -6.29
N ASN A 164 14.23 13.61 -5.15
CA ASN A 164 13.13 14.53 -4.85
C ASN A 164 13.63 15.98 -4.77
N ILE A 165 14.78 16.23 -4.15
CA ILE A 165 15.39 17.58 -4.08
C ILE A 165 15.75 18.09 -5.48
N ALA A 166 16.27 17.22 -6.33
CA ALA A 166 16.66 17.57 -7.70
C ALA A 166 15.47 17.68 -8.66
N GLY A 167 14.23 17.38 -8.23
CA GLY A 167 13.03 17.46 -9.06
C GLY A 167 13.10 16.54 -10.29
N VAL A 168 13.67 15.33 -10.14
CA VAL A 168 13.86 14.44 -11.28
C VAL A 168 12.53 13.87 -11.79
N SER A 169 12.46 13.61 -13.09
CA SER A 169 11.34 12.90 -13.73
C SER A 169 11.28 11.43 -13.34
N LYS A 170 10.15 10.78 -13.65
CA LYS A 170 9.96 9.32 -13.49
C LYS A 170 11.04 8.54 -14.23
N GLU A 171 11.35 8.91 -15.46
CA GLU A 171 12.34 8.24 -16.31
C GLU A 171 13.74 8.34 -15.71
N GLN A 172 14.10 9.53 -15.19
CA GLN A 172 15.37 9.74 -14.50
C GLN A 172 15.44 8.94 -13.19
N MET A 173 14.33 8.82 -12.45
CA MET A 173 14.27 7.99 -11.24
C MET A 173 14.48 6.51 -11.57
N ILE A 174 13.79 5.98 -12.59
CA ILE A 174 13.98 4.59 -13.04
C ILE A 174 15.44 4.34 -13.39
N LYS A 175 16.05 5.23 -14.19
CA LYS A 175 17.47 5.12 -14.55
C LYS A 175 18.38 5.09 -13.33
N ARG A 176 18.17 5.99 -12.36
CA ARG A 176 18.94 6.02 -11.10
C ARG A 176 18.82 4.71 -10.31
N LEU A 177 17.62 4.12 -10.26
CA LEU A 177 17.38 2.85 -9.58
C LEU A 177 18.06 1.66 -10.28
N GLN A 178 18.08 1.66 -11.61
CA GLN A 178 18.78 0.65 -12.41
C GLN A 178 20.29 0.75 -12.22
N GLU A 179 20.87 1.94 -12.36
CA GLU A 179 22.30 2.18 -12.12
C GLU A 179 22.72 1.81 -10.68
N ALA A 180 21.85 2.10 -9.71
CA ALA A 180 22.05 1.69 -8.33
C ALA A 180 22.11 0.16 -8.20
N LYS A 181 21.14 -0.55 -8.80
CA LYS A 181 21.09 -2.01 -8.77
C LYS A 181 22.33 -2.64 -9.37
N GLU A 182 22.75 -2.19 -10.55
CA GLU A 182 23.94 -2.67 -11.25
C GLU A 182 25.21 -2.52 -10.39
N LYS A 183 25.40 -1.33 -9.77
CA LYS A 183 26.53 -1.08 -8.87
C LYS A 183 26.55 -2.11 -7.73
N PHE A 184 25.42 -2.34 -7.06
CA PHE A 184 25.35 -3.32 -5.97
C PHE A 184 25.64 -4.76 -6.41
N GLU A 185 25.21 -5.14 -7.61
CA GLU A 185 25.47 -6.48 -8.15
C GLU A 185 26.93 -6.66 -8.58
N SER A 186 27.57 -5.61 -9.10
CA SER A 186 29.01 -5.65 -9.41
C SER A 186 29.88 -5.81 -8.17
N PHE A 187 29.52 -5.18 -7.04
CA PHE A 187 30.29 -5.33 -5.79
C PHE A 187 30.26 -6.77 -5.28
N LYS A 188 29.11 -7.46 -5.39
CA LYS A 188 28.97 -8.87 -4.96
C LYS A 188 29.74 -9.87 -5.83
N LYS A 189 30.07 -9.53 -7.07
CA LYS A 189 30.88 -10.42 -7.95
C LYS A 189 32.37 -10.31 -7.65
N ASN A 190 32.80 -9.22 -7.02
CA ASN A 190 34.20 -8.90 -6.72
C ASN A 190 34.56 -9.09 -5.23
N SER A 191 33.65 -9.67 -4.43
CA SER A 191 33.85 -9.99 -3.00
C SER A 191 33.54 -11.45 -2.73
#